data_AF-A0A2K0TTJ4-F1
#
_entry.id   AF-A0A2K0TTJ4-F1
#
_cell.length_a   1.000
_cell.length_b   1.000
_cell.length_c   1.000
_cell.angle_alpha   90.00
_cell.angle_beta   90.00
_cell.angle_gamma   90.00
#
_symmetry.space_group_name_H-M   'P 1'
#
loop_
_entity.id
_entity.type
_entity.pdbx_description
1 polymer ?
#
loop_
_entity_poly.entity_id
_entity_poly.type
_entity_poly.pdbx_seq_one_letter_code
_entity_poly.pdbx_strand_id
1 'polypeptide(L)'
;MPAHDIATRAQALTLKLLGVSNQDIQRLTGIHPRTVHNIMDRAIERGLDLNNPTILEIHVRDGPRPGRPKKKREELREQLVEQRTVAGEHRPLIALPSASLQKD
;
A
#
# COMPACT_ATOMS: atom_id res chain seq x y z
N MET A 1 -18.92 7.43 -0.52
CA MET A 1 -18.96 7.62 0.94
C MET A 1 -17.64 8.21 1.38
N PRO A 2 -17.63 9.26 2.21
CA PRO A 2 -16.38 9.72 2.83
C PRO A 2 -15.73 8.56 3.57
N ALA A 3 -14.39 8.49 3.53
CA ALA A 3 -13.67 7.48 4.28
C ALA A 3 -13.98 7.67 5.77
N HIS A 4 -14.46 6.62 6.44
CA HIS A 4 -14.65 6.66 7.88
C HIS A 4 -13.27 6.85 8.55
N ASP A 5 -13.19 7.78 9.48
CA ASP A 5 -11.96 8.06 10.21
C ASP A 5 -11.58 6.88 11.12
N ILE A 6 -10.36 6.92 11.66
CA ILE A 6 -9.84 5.85 12.53
C ILE A 6 -10.75 5.65 13.75
N ALA A 7 -11.24 6.73 14.36
CA ALA A 7 -12.06 6.66 15.57
C ALA A 7 -13.41 5.97 15.30
N THR A 8 -14.13 6.35 14.24
CA THR A 8 -15.42 5.72 13.92
C THR A 8 -15.28 4.23 13.59
N ARG A 9 -14.19 3.84 12.91
CA ARG A 9 -13.91 2.42 12.65
C ARG A 9 -13.57 1.64 13.92
N ALA A 10 -12.79 2.23 14.83
CA ALA A 10 -12.52 1.64 16.13
C ALA A 10 -13.81 1.46 16.93
N GLN A 11 -14.67 2.48 16.98
CA GLN A 11 -15.97 2.41 17.64
C GLN A 11 -16.84 1.28 17.07
N ALA A 12 -16.96 1.17 15.74
CA ALA A 12 -17.74 0.09 15.12
C ALA A 12 -17.17 -1.30 15.40
N LEU A 13 -15.84 -1.44 15.39
CA LEU A 13 -15.17 -2.69 15.71
C LEU A 13 -15.39 -3.09 17.18
N THR A 14 -15.30 -2.15 18.12
CA THR A 14 -15.62 -2.37 19.54
C THR A 14 -17.06 -2.86 19.70
N LEU A 15 -18.03 -2.16 19.11
CA LEU A 15 -19.45 -2.54 19.21
C LEU A 15 -19.70 -3.92 18.62
N LYS A 16 -19.01 -4.27 17.53
CA LYS A 16 -19.10 -5.59 16.91
C LYS A 16 -18.59 -6.70 17.83
N LEU A 17 -17.45 -6.47 18.50
CA LEU A 17 -16.86 -7.41 19.47
C LEU A 17 -17.74 -7.59 20.70
N LEU A 18 -18.46 -6.54 21.12
CA LEU A 18 -19.44 -6.59 22.21
C LEU A 18 -20.77 -7.27 21.80
N GLY A 19 -20.93 -7.72 20.55
CA GLY A 19 -22.12 -8.42 20.08
C GLY A 19 -23.31 -7.52 19.74
N VAL A 20 -23.10 -6.21 19.58
CA VAL A 20 -24.16 -5.27 19.19
C VAL A 20 -24.66 -5.60 17.78
N SER A 21 -25.98 -5.41 17.55
CA SER A 21 -26.62 -5.69 16.26
C SER A 21 -26.01 -4.84 15.14
N ASN A 22 -25.90 -5.40 13.92
CA ASN A 22 -25.36 -4.63 12.80
C ASN A 22 -26.22 -3.38 12.47
N GLN A 23 -27.53 -3.44 12.73
CA GLN A 23 -28.46 -2.32 12.54
C GLN A 23 -28.17 -1.18 13.52
N ASP A 24 -27.92 -1.50 14.79
CA ASP A 24 -27.53 -0.51 15.79
C ASP A 24 -26.14 0.05 15.54
N ILE A 25 -25.18 -0.77 15.13
CA ILE A 25 -23.85 -0.29 14.75
C ILE A 25 -23.96 0.73 13.61
N GLN A 26 -24.78 0.44 12.59
CA GLN A 26 -25.02 1.36 11.48
C GLN A 26 -25.70 2.65 11.96
N ARG A 27 -26.71 2.55 12.84
CA ARG A 27 -27.39 3.71 13.41
C ARG A 27 -26.45 4.61 14.22
N LEU A 28 -25.54 4.01 15.01
CA LEU A 28 -24.63 4.73 15.90
C LEU A 28 -23.41 5.32 15.18
N THR A 29 -22.86 4.60 14.20
CA THR A 29 -21.58 4.96 13.55
C THR A 29 -21.75 5.45 12.11
N GLY A 30 -22.91 5.25 11.51
CA GLY A 30 -23.14 5.48 10.08
C GLY A 30 -22.45 4.46 9.16
N ILE A 31 -21.73 3.47 9.71
CA ILE A 31 -21.01 2.46 8.92
C ILE A 31 -21.99 1.36 8.50
N HIS A 32 -22.10 1.13 7.19
CA HIS A 32 -22.93 0.05 6.65
C HIS A 32 -22.44 -1.33 7.14
N PRO A 33 -23.32 -2.30 7.45
CA PRO A 33 -22.96 -3.62 7.96
C PRO A 33 -21.85 -4.34 7.19
N ARG A 34 -21.90 -4.27 5.86
CA ARG A 34 -20.85 -4.81 4.98
C ARG A 34 -19.46 -4.24 5.29
N THR A 35 -19.37 -2.94 5.55
CA THR A 35 -18.11 -2.26 5.89
C THR A 35 -17.64 -2.66 7.29
N VAL A 36 -18.55 -2.86 8.24
CA VAL A 36 -18.22 -3.38 9.59
C VAL A 36 -17.57 -4.76 9.49
N HIS A 37 -18.12 -5.66 8.67
CA HIS A 37 -17.52 -6.99 8.43
C HIS A 37 -16.13 -6.88 7.80
N ASN A 38 -15.98 -6.06 6.75
CA ASN A 38 -14.66 -5.82 6.14
C ASN A 38 -13.63 -5.19 7.11
N ILE A 39 -14.07 -4.45 8.13
CA ILE A 39 -13.18 -3.92 9.17
C ILE A 39 -12.77 -5.06 10.12
N MET A 40 -13.73 -5.89 10.53
CA MET A 40 -13.48 -7.07 11.36
C MET A 40 -12.49 -8.04 10.71
N ASP A 41 -12.71 -8.39 9.45
CA ASP A 41 -11.85 -9.33 8.71
C ASP A 41 -10.42 -8.81 8.64
N ARG A 42 -10.24 -7.53 8.27
CA ARG A 42 -8.92 -6.87 8.25
C ARG A 42 -8.28 -6.76 9.62
N ALA A 43 -9.07 -6.63 10.69
CA ALA A 43 -8.54 -6.61 12.05
C ALA A 43 -7.97 -7.99 12.42
N ILE A 44 -8.69 -9.06 12.09
CA ILE A 44 -8.26 -10.46 12.28
C ILE A 44 -7.01 -10.75 11.46
N GLU A 45 -6.98 -10.38 10.18
CA GLU A 45 -5.80 -10.53 9.30
C GLU A 45 -4.56 -9.83 9.86
N ARG A 46 -4.74 -8.77 10.65
CA ARG A 46 -3.68 -7.99 11.29
C ARG A 46 -3.40 -8.40 12.73
N GLY A 47 -3.90 -9.57 13.15
CA GLY A 47 -3.58 -10.18 14.44
C GLY A 47 -4.42 -9.70 15.63
N LEU A 48 -5.66 -9.25 15.41
CA LEU A 48 -6.60 -9.02 16.53
C LEU A 48 -6.88 -10.34 17.26
N ASP A 49 -6.60 -10.39 18.57
CA ASP A 49 -7.00 -11.49 19.45
C ASP A 49 -8.48 -11.36 19.83
N LEU A 50 -9.28 -12.38 19.52
CA LEU A 50 -10.72 -12.39 19.81
C LEU A 50 -11.03 -12.76 21.26
N ASN A 51 -10.09 -13.41 21.97
CA ASN A 51 -10.29 -13.81 23.37
C ASN A 51 -10.04 -12.65 24.34
N ASN A 52 -9.07 -11.79 24.00
CA ASN A 52 -8.77 -10.57 24.76
C ASN A 52 -8.60 -9.38 23.81
N PRO A 53 -9.70 -8.85 23.25
CA PRO A 53 -9.63 -7.88 22.18
C PRO A 53 -9.20 -6.50 22.67
N THR A 54 -7.94 -6.15 22.40
CA THR A 54 -7.43 -4.78 22.51
C THR A 54 -7.34 -4.18 21.11
N ILE A 55 -8.11 -3.13 20.84
CA ILE A 55 -8.09 -2.48 19.51
C ILE A 55 -6.92 -1.48 19.43
N LEU A 56 -5.91 -1.84 18.67
CA LEU A 56 -4.83 -0.98 18.23
C LEU A 56 -5.11 -0.31 16.88
N GLU A 57 -4.39 0.76 16.59
CA GLU A 57 -4.52 1.53 15.35
C GLU A 57 -4.31 0.66 14.09
N ILE A 58 -3.39 -0.31 14.17
CA ILE A 58 -3.10 -1.24 13.06
C ILE A 58 -4.35 -1.97 12.57
N HIS A 59 -5.28 -2.34 13.46
CA HIS A 59 -6.46 -3.11 13.06
C HIS A 59 -7.44 -2.29 12.21
N VAL A 60 -7.52 -0.97 12.46
CA VAL A 60 -8.53 -0.09 11.85
C VAL A 60 -7.97 0.84 10.78
N ARG A 61 -6.64 0.96 10.65
CA ARG A 61 -6.00 1.77 9.61
C ARG A 61 -6.36 1.25 8.21
N ASP A 62 -6.57 2.15 7.24
CA ASP A 62 -6.74 1.72 5.86
C ASP A 62 -5.45 1.09 5.32
N GLY A 63 -5.63 0.04 4.51
CA GLY A 63 -4.51 -0.54 3.79
C GLY A 63 -4.02 0.40 2.69
N PRO A 64 -2.80 0.18 2.16
CA PRO A 64 -2.34 0.87 0.97
C PRO A 64 -3.37 0.72 -0.14
N ARG A 65 -3.77 1.81 -0.80
CA ARG A 65 -4.57 1.75 -2.01
C ARG A 65 -3.59 1.59 -3.16
N PRO A 66 -3.39 0.38 -3.71
CA PRO A 66 -2.61 0.25 -4.94
C PRO A 66 -3.36 1.11 -5.96
N GLY A 67 -2.74 2.19 -6.41
CA GLY A 67 -3.35 3.05 -7.42
C GLY A 67 -3.59 2.26 -8.71
N ARG A 68 -3.94 2.97 -9.79
CA ARG A 68 -4.06 2.32 -11.10
C ARG A 68 -2.80 1.48 -11.38
N PRO A 69 -2.95 0.17 -11.69
CA PRO A 69 -1.82 -0.67 -12.05
C PRO A 69 -0.97 0.05 -13.11
N LYS A 70 0.28 0.37 -12.76
CA LYS A 70 1.21 0.96 -13.72
C LYS A 70 1.66 -0.18 -14.65
N LYS A 71 1.64 0.04 -15.97
CA LYS A 71 2.22 -0.90 -16.94
C LYS A 71 3.60 -1.32 -16.44
N LYS A 72 3.82 -2.64 -16.29
CA LYS A 72 5.10 -3.22 -15.86
C LYS A 72 6.22 -2.63 -16.72
N ARG A 73 7.05 -1.77 -16.13
CA ARG A 73 8.24 -1.23 -16.81
C ARG A 73 9.43 -2.19 -16.76
N GLU A 74 9.30 -3.31 -16.04
CA GLU A 74 10.38 -4.30 -15.90
C GLU A 74 10.54 -5.12 -17.20
N GLU A 75 9.46 -5.65 -17.76
CA GLU A 75 9.47 -6.28 -19.10
C GLU A 75 9.92 -5.29 -20.19
N LEU A 76 9.58 -4.00 -20.04
CA LEU A 76 9.98 -2.95 -20.97
C LEU A 76 11.45 -2.51 -20.80
N ARG A 77 12.05 -2.72 -19.62
CA ARG A 77 13.48 -2.43 -19.35
C ARG A 77 14.37 -3.54 -19.90
N GLU A 78 13.98 -4.81 -19.72
CA GLU A 78 14.71 -5.95 -20.28
C GLU A 78 14.69 -5.93 -21.81
N GLN A 79 13.53 -5.64 -22.43
CA GLN A 79 13.43 -5.48 -23.88
C GLN A 79 14.24 -4.29 -24.43
N LEU A 80 14.39 -3.20 -23.67
CA LEU A 80 15.20 -2.05 -24.09
C LEU A 80 16.71 -2.33 -23.99
N VAL A 81 17.13 -3.16 -23.03
CA VAL A 81 18.51 -3.60 -22.87
C VAL A 81 18.87 -4.61 -23.97
N GLU A 82 17.99 -5.56 -24.26
CA GLU A 82 18.14 -6.55 -25.34
C GLU A 82 18.22 -5.87 -26.73
N GLN A 83 17.37 -4.87 -27.02
CA GLN A 83 17.44 -4.15 -28.30
C GLN A 83 18.73 -3.35 -28.48
N ARG A 84 19.39 -2.93 -27.39
CA ARG A 84 20.66 -2.20 -27.44
C ARG A 84 21.88 -3.12 -27.61
N THR A 85 21.79 -4.40 -27.29
CA THR A 85 22.89 -5.36 -27.49
C THR A 85 22.94 -5.89 -28.93
N VAL A 86 21.83 -5.84 -29.69
CA VAL A 86 21.78 -6.28 -31.10
C VAL A 86 22.18 -5.20 -32.11
N ALA A 87 22.06 -3.91 -31.77
CA ALA A 87 22.53 -2.80 -32.60
C ALA A 87 23.93 -2.39 -32.10
N GLY A 88 24.95 -3.09 -32.60
CA GLY A 88 26.33 -2.92 -32.16
C GLY A 88 26.84 -1.49 -32.28
N GLU A 89 27.17 -0.89 -31.14
CA GLU A 89 28.14 0.19 -31.01
C GLU A 89 28.69 0.19 -29.58
N HIS A 90 29.69 -0.67 -29.34
CA HIS A 90 30.59 -0.50 -28.20
C HIS A 90 31.47 0.71 -28.46
N ARG A 91 31.12 1.88 -27.93
CA ARG A 91 32.12 2.89 -27.57
C ARG A 91 32.59 2.59 -26.15
N PRO A 92 33.80 2.03 -25.94
CA PRO A 92 34.38 2.08 -24.62
C PRO A 92 34.58 3.55 -24.24
N LEU A 93 34.26 3.91 -23.00
CA LEU A 93 34.64 5.19 -22.42
C LEU A 93 36.17 5.26 -22.45
N ILE A 94 36.73 5.85 -23.50
CA ILE A 94 38.12 6.26 -23.52
C ILE A 94 38.25 7.24 -22.35
N ALA A 95 39.01 6.83 -21.33
CA ALA A 95 39.48 7.72 -20.29
C ALA A 95 40.12 8.91 -21.00
N LEU A 96 39.53 10.10 -20.82
CA LEU A 96 40.11 11.34 -21.32
C LEU A 96 41.54 11.44 -20.79
N PRO A 97 42.58 11.54 -21.64
CA PRO A 97 43.87 11.96 -21.14
C PRO A 97 43.69 13.39 -20.62
N SER A 98 44.02 13.60 -19.35
CA SER A 98 44.07 14.90 -18.72
C SER A 98 45.01 15.81 -19.53
N ALA A 99 44.45 16.62 -20.41
CA ALA A 99 45.19 17.62 -21.17
C ALA A 99 45.20 18.94 -20.39
N SER A 100 46.39 19.37 -19.97
CA SER A 100 46.83 20.74 -19.66
C SER A 100 48.34 20.64 -19.38
N LEU A 101 49.31 20.84 -20.30
CA LEU A 101 49.70 22.09 -20.99
C LEU A 101 49.64 23.29 -20.02
N GLN A 102 50.72 23.98 -19.65
CA GLN A 102 51.69 24.74 -20.46
C GLN A 102 52.94 25.07 -19.60
N LYS A 103 54.18 24.91 -20.11
CA LYS A 103 55.07 25.84 -20.88
C LYS A 103 56.09 26.56 -19.99
N ASP A 104 57.33 26.56 -20.48
CA ASP A 104 58.42 27.49 -20.14
C ASP A 104 58.04 28.96 -20.40
#